data_AF-A0A317UK32-F1
#
_entry.id   AF-A0A317UK32-F1
#
_cell.length_a   1.000
_cell.length_b   1.000
_cell.length_c   1.000
_cell.angle_alpha   90.00
_cell.angle_beta   90.00
_cell.angle_gamma   90.00
#
_symmetry.space_group_name_H-M   'P 1'
#
loop_
_entity.id
_entity.type
_entity.pdbx_description
1 polymer ?
#
loop_
_entity_poly.entity_id
_entity_poly.type
_entity_poly.pdbx_seq_one_letter_code
_entity_poly.pdbx_strand_id
1 'polypeptide(L)'
;DIIPDQIALYAVYMPILRTQVLSYVHTWNQLRIRKQRERSYVVSGRPFMNYYHPEHIIDHGLLVHEESLQQLRDSVRGWDMAEYLPSETLEW
;
A
#
# COMPACT_ATOMS: atom_id res chain seq x y z
N ASP A 1 -8.84 37.15 20.12
CA ASP A 1 -8.00 36.32 21.00
C ASP A 1 -8.22 34.82 20.79
N ILE A 2 -7.86 34.28 19.62
CA ILE A 2 -8.11 32.86 19.27
C ILE A 2 -6.79 32.05 19.31
N ILE A 3 -5.65 32.75 19.26
CA ILE A 3 -4.32 32.16 19.17
C ILE A 3 -3.94 31.37 20.45
N PRO A 4 -4.18 31.87 21.68
CA PRO A 4 -3.83 31.13 22.89
C PRO A 4 -4.64 29.83 23.04
N ASP A 5 -5.94 29.88 22.73
CA ASP A 5 -6.83 28.72 22.81
C ASP A 5 -6.49 27.67 21.76
N GLN A 6 -6.12 28.09 20.54
CA GLN A 6 -5.62 27.17 19.51
C GLN A 6 -4.29 26.53 19.93
N ILE A 7 -3.36 27.31 20.48
CA ILE A 7 -2.08 26.78 20.97
C ILE A 7 -2.33 25.78 22.10
N ALA A 8 -3.24 26.08 23.04
CA ALA A 8 -3.61 25.17 24.12
C ALA A 8 -4.26 23.90 23.57
N LEU A 9 -5.18 24.02 22.61
CA LEU A 9 -5.81 22.88 21.95
C LEU A 9 -4.77 22.00 21.24
N TYR A 10 -3.85 22.59 20.48
CA TYR A 10 -2.80 21.84 19.80
C TYR A 10 -1.83 21.20 20.80
N ALA A 11 -1.37 21.93 21.81
CA ALA A 11 -0.40 21.42 22.79
C ALA A 11 -0.96 20.25 23.61
N VAL A 12 -2.25 20.27 23.95
CA VAL A 12 -2.88 19.21 24.75
C VAL A 12 -3.39 18.07 23.88
N TYR A 13 -4.12 18.37 22.80
CA TYR A 13 -4.80 17.34 22.01
C TYR A 13 -3.95 16.75 20.89
N MET A 14 -2.99 17.46 20.27
CA MET A 14 -2.17 16.85 19.21
C MET A 14 -1.34 15.67 19.68
N PRO A 15 -0.70 15.68 20.87
CA PRO A 15 -0.02 14.49 21.37
C PRO A 15 -0.98 13.30 21.52
N ILE A 16 -2.16 13.54 22.11
CA ILE A 16 -3.18 12.50 22.30
C ILE A 16 -3.65 11.94 20.95
N LEU A 17 -3.98 12.83 20.00
CA LEU A 17 -4.44 12.43 18.66
C LEU A 17 -3.36 11.67 17.90
N ARG A 18 -2.10 12.12 17.94
CA ARG A 18 -0.98 11.40 17.30
C ARG A 18 -0.83 10.00 17.89
N THR A 19 -0.86 9.86 19.21
CA THR A 19 -0.78 8.53 19.86
C THR A 19 -1.98 7.65 19.51
N GLN A 20 -3.20 8.18 19.58
CA GLN A 20 -4.42 7.42 19.30
C GLN A 20 -4.51 6.98 17.84
N VAL A 21 -4.18 7.86 16.89
CA VAL A 21 -4.18 7.54 15.46
C VAL A 21 -3.12 6.49 15.14
N LEU A 22 -1.89 6.65 15.65
CA LEU A 22 -0.83 5.65 15.44
C LEU A 22 -1.22 4.30 16.06
N SER A 23 -1.77 4.30 17.28
CA SER A 23 -2.24 3.10 17.95
C SER A 23 -3.37 2.43 17.19
N TYR A 24 -4.33 3.20 16.66
CA TYR A 24 -5.42 2.70 15.84
C TYR A 24 -4.88 2.04 14.57
N VAL A 25 -4.04 2.73 13.80
CA VAL A 25 -3.43 2.19 12.58
C VAL A 25 -2.65 0.91 12.87
N HIS A 26 -1.85 0.89 13.94
CA HIS A 26 -1.09 -0.30 14.33
C HIS A 26 -2.00 -1.47 14.71
N THR A 27 -3.01 -1.22 15.55
CA THR A 27 -3.95 -2.25 16.03
C THR A 27 -4.76 -2.85 14.89
N TRP A 28 -5.32 -2.01 14.02
CA TRP A 28 -6.17 -2.48 12.93
C TRP A 28 -5.38 -3.16 11.81
N ASN A 29 -4.15 -2.71 11.54
CA ASN A 29 -3.30 -3.36 10.54
C ASN A 29 -2.75 -4.72 10.99
N GLN A 30 -2.78 -5.03 12.29
CA GLN A 30 -2.45 -6.36 12.81
C GLN A 30 -3.59 -7.38 12.64
N LEU A 31 -4.84 -6.92 12.50
CA LEU A 31 -5.98 -7.81 12.36
C LEU A 31 -5.97 -8.50 11.00
N ARG A 32 -6.27 -9.80 10.99
CA ARG A 32 -6.30 -10.60 9.77
C ARG A 32 -7.62 -10.36 9.03
N ILE A 33 -7.54 -9.85 7.81
CA ILE A 33 -8.64 -9.89 6.83
C ILE A 33 -8.92 -11.35 6.51
N ARG A 34 -10.12 -11.81 6.85
CA ARG A 34 -10.54 -13.20 6.66
C ARG A 34 -10.89 -13.46 5.19
N LYS A 35 -10.57 -14.66 4.70
CA LYS A 35 -10.96 -15.12 3.37
C LYS A 35 -12.49 -15.26 3.31
N GLN A 36 -13.12 -14.63 2.32
CA GLN A 36 -14.56 -14.72 2.08
C GLN A 36 -14.82 -15.68 0.90
N ARG A 37 -15.71 -16.66 1.09
CA ARG A 37 -15.88 -17.81 0.18
C ARG A 37 -16.26 -17.43 -1.26
N GLU A 38 -16.98 -16.33 -1.45
CA GLU A 38 -17.49 -15.89 -2.76
C GLU A 38 -16.83 -14.59 -3.26
N ARG A 39 -15.73 -14.18 -2.64
CA ARG A 39 -15.01 -12.96 -3.02
C ARG A 39 -13.54 -13.25 -3.23
N SER A 40 -13.24 -13.94 -4.33
CA SER A 40 -11.88 -14.27 -4.76
C SER A 40 -11.02 -13.04 -5.06
N TYR A 41 -11.64 -11.89 -5.37
CA TYR A 41 -10.96 -10.63 -5.63
C TYR A 41 -10.52 -9.88 -4.35
N VAL A 42 -10.95 -10.31 -3.16
CA VAL A 42 -10.57 -9.68 -1.90
C VAL A 42 -9.27 -10.29 -1.38
N VAL A 43 -8.25 -9.44 -1.21
CA VAL A 43 -6.97 -9.85 -0.64
C VAL A 43 -7.15 -10.23 0.83
N SER A 44 -6.96 -11.51 1.15
CA SER A 44 -6.97 -12.02 2.53
C SER A 44 -5.56 -12.01 3.13
N GLY A 45 -5.41 -11.71 4.42
CA GLY A 45 -4.10 -11.59 5.07
C GLY A 45 -4.10 -10.51 6.15
N ARG A 46 -2.94 -10.22 6.76
CA ARG A 46 -2.81 -9.07 7.66
C ARG A 46 -2.39 -7.85 6.83
N PRO A 47 -3.08 -6.71 6.90
CA PRO A 47 -2.68 -5.48 6.20
C PRO A 47 -1.23 -5.09 6.47
N PHE A 48 -0.75 -5.29 7.69
CA PHE A 48 0.65 -5.05 8.04
C PHE A 48 1.63 -5.78 7.11
N MET A 49 1.33 -7.02 6.72
CA MET A 49 2.15 -7.81 5.80
C MET A 49 2.08 -7.26 4.37
N ASN A 50 0.91 -6.77 3.96
CA ASN A 50 0.65 -6.24 2.62
C ASN A 50 1.21 -4.83 2.39
N TYR A 51 1.33 -4.02 3.45
CA TYR A 51 1.76 -2.61 3.36
C TYR A 51 3.20 -2.38 3.79
N TYR A 52 3.72 -3.13 4.77
CA TYR A 52 5.03 -2.86 5.37
C TYR A 52 6.13 -3.84 4.92
N HIS A 53 5.77 -4.93 4.24
CA HIS A 53 6.72 -5.94 3.72
C HIS A 53 7.91 -6.29 4.65
N PRO A 54 7.71 -6.56 5.95
CA PRO A 54 8.84 -6.78 6.86
C PRO A 54 9.66 -8.03 6.50
N GLU A 55 10.96 -7.97 6.79
CA GLU A 55 11.99 -8.91 6.32
C GLU A 55 11.80 -10.37 6.76
N HIS A 56 11.00 -10.63 7.80
CA HIS A 56 10.80 -11.97 8.37
C HIS A 56 9.58 -12.69 7.80
N ILE A 57 8.95 -12.12 6.76
CA ILE A 57 7.79 -12.72 6.12
C ILE A 57 8.25 -13.66 5.01
N ILE A 58 7.72 -14.88 5.03
CA ILE A 58 7.80 -15.79 3.89
C ILE A 58 6.95 -15.21 2.77
N ASP A 59 7.59 -14.72 1.72
CA ASP A 59 6.91 -14.28 0.50
C ASP A 59 6.14 -15.48 -0.07
N HIS A 60 4.81 -15.40 0.01
CA HIS A 60 3.90 -16.40 -0.57
C HIS A 60 3.52 -16.06 -2.01
N GLY A 61 4.14 -15.02 -2.60
CA GLY A 61 4.16 -14.82 -4.03
C GLY A 61 4.67 -16.08 -4.70
N LEU A 62 3.99 -16.50 -5.78
CA LEU A 62 4.49 -17.61 -6.59
C LEU A 62 5.87 -17.20 -7.11
N LEU A 63 6.88 -18.06 -6.89
CA LEU A 63 8.19 -17.88 -7.51
C LEU A 63 7.97 -17.70 -9.02
N VAL A 64 8.43 -16.56 -9.53
CA VAL A 64 8.25 -16.22 -10.93
C VAL A 64 8.93 -17.29 -11.77
N HIS A 65 8.20 -17.86 -12.73
CA HIS A 65 8.77 -18.80 -13.67
C HIS A 65 9.64 -18.03 -14.66
N GLU A 66 10.96 -18.02 -14.42
CA GLU A 66 11.93 -17.19 -15.13
C GLU A 66 11.88 -17.36 -16.65
N GLU A 67 11.66 -18.57 -17.15
CA GLU A 67 11.53 -18.82 -18.58
C GLU A 67 10.28 -18.14 -19.17
N SER A 68 9.15 -18.20 -18.46
CA SER A 68 7.91 -17.53 -18.89
C SER A 68 8.04 -16.01 -18.81
N LEU A 69 8.74 -15.50 -17.79
CA LEU A 69 9.04 -14.08 -17.68
C LEU A 69 9.92 -13.61 -18.84
N GLN A 70 10.94 -14.39 -19.20
CA GLN A 70 11.83 -14.06 -20.30
C GLN A 70 11.09 -14.06 -21.65
N GLN A 71 10.24 -15.05 -21.91
CA GLN A 71 9.38 -15.09 -23.09
C GLN A 71 8.45 -13.86 -23.18
N LEU A 72 7.85 -13.44 -22.06
CA LEU A 72 7.02 -12.25 -22.00
C LEU A 72 7.83 -10.99 -22.30
N ARG A 73 9.02 -10.84 -21.70
CA ARG A 73 9.93 -9.71 -21.95
C ARG A 73 10.35 -9.63 -23.41
N ASP A 74 10.67 -10.77 -24.02
CA ASP A 74 11.05 -10.84 -25.43
C ASP A 74 9.88 -10.48 -26.34
N SER A 75 8.64 -10.83 -25.98
CA SER A 75 7.44 -10.45 -26.75
C SER A 75 7.15 -8.94 -26.77
N VAL A 76 7.59 -8.19 -25.75
CA VAL A 76 7.35 -6.75 -25.62
C VAL A 76 8.61 -5.91 -25.84
N ARG A 77 9.74 -6.52 -26.22
CA ARG A 77 11.05 -5.86 -26.30
C ARG A 77 11.11 -4.68 -27.27
N GLY A 78 10.25 -4.67 -28.28
CA GLY A 78 10.13 -3.59 -29.27
C GLY A 78 8.88 -2.73 -29.10
N TRP A 79 8.10 -2.93 -28.02
CA TRP A 79 6.89 -2.16 -27.79
C TRP A 79 7.24 -0.83 -27.10
N ASP A 80 6.97 0.27 -27.78
CA ASP A 80 7.05 1.60 -27.18
C ASP A 80 5.70 1.95 -26.56
N MET A 81 5.65 1.94 -25.22
CA MET A 81 4.46 2.34 -24.47
C MET A 81 4.11 3.81 -24.73
N ALA A 82 5.10 4.67 -24.98
CA ALA A 82 4.91 6.10 -25.13
C ALA A 82 4.18 6.48 -26.43
N GLU A 83 4.17 5.59 -27.43
CA GLU A 83 3.43 5.79 -28.69
C GLU A 83 1.92 5.95 -28.48
N TYR A 84 1.37 5.31 -27.44
CA TYR A 84 -0.07 5.26 -27.17
C TYR A 84 -0.49 6.10 -25.95
N LEU A 85 0.46 6.78 -25.31
CA LEU A 85 0.17 7.66 -24.19
C LEU A 85 -0.42 8.98 -24.71
N PRO A 86 -1.52 9.49 -24.14
CA PRO A 86 -2.04 10.81 -24.49
C PRO A 86 -0.95 11.88 -24.28
N SER A 87 -0.85 12.84 -25.19
CA SER A 87 0.17 13.91 -25.15
C SER A 87 0.21 14.66 -23.82
N GLU A 88 -0.93 14.81 -23.17
CA GLU A 88 -1.10 15.45 -21.87
C GLU A 88 -0.33 14.73 -20.75
N THR A 89 -0.07 13.43 -20.89
CA THR A 89 0.68 12.62 -19.91
C THR A 89 2.19 12.73 -20.05
N LEU A 90 2.68 13.31 -21.15
CA LEU A 90 4.12 13.56 -21.38
C LEU A 90 4.57 14.92 -20.81
N GLU A 91 3.63 15.81 -20.47
CA GLU A 91 3.90 17.18 -19.99
C GLU A 91 3.75 17.36 -18.46
N TRP A 92 3.61 16.28 -17.70
CA TRP A 92 3.47 16.29 -16.23
C TRP A 92 4.80 16.16 -15.47
#